data_AF-A0A258BV68-F1
#
_entry.id   AF-A0A258BV68-F1
#
_cell.length_a   1.000
_cell.length_b   1.000
_cell.length_c   1.000
_cell.angle_alpha   90.00
_cell.angle_beta   90.00
_cell.angle_gamma   90.00
#
_symmetry.space_group_name_H-M   'P 1'
#
loop_
_entity.id
_entity.type
_entity.pdbx_description
1 polymer ?
#
loop_
_entity_poly.entity_id
_entity_poly.type
_entity_poly.pdbx_seq_one_letter_code
_entity_poly.pdbx_strand_id
1 'polypeptide(L)'
;MLERFGQYEWIQNWAGQPFSNTYLVRKPRLPMATFVEMAEHTYDELGMVSRYQTQLQLLGRTFVDAPAVCEHIAQPGEAWAAMMALNDGGIQRISQYLGRVAHLDFKLNRIEEQLERCKDDLLHSLDGWYHKDGEGALALKRAQAQMILQDLGRRLPVLGELIDHLQLSGDSVRDLYLSGAYEVEENATESTEEAAQAAPQSLYGNDGGFDFGEVFGSAETPAAKVAAPQQQSSEHRFARAVFKAWISHLREIANRQNLLTLLGLDRKVVEAVVDELITAAYRLDVPEQISRALLLRTQSGTRRDQLVQRQVLTVQLVLRDYVSWFGNLHKPVDARP
;
A
#
# COMPACT_ATOMS: atom_id res chain seq x y z
N MET A 1 28.72 -20.34 19.03
CA MET A 1 28.31 -19.14 18.25
C MET A 1 28.87 -19.22 16.84
N LEU A 2 30.20 -19.24 16.69
CA LEU A 2 30.87 -19.36 15.39
C LEU A 2 30.51 -20.62 14.59
N GLU A 3 30.35 -21.77 15.24
CA GLU A 3 29.92 -23.00 14.54
C GLU A 3 28.55 -22.87 13.85
N ARG A 4 27.64 -22.09 14.42
CA ARG A 4 26.25 -22.02 13.97
C ARG A 4 26.00 -20.85 13.03
N PHE A 5 26.78 -19.79 13.18
CA PHE A 5 26.53 -18.52 12.51
C PHE A 5 27.77 -17.96 11.78
N GLY A 6 28.96 -18.54 11.94
CA GLY A 6 30.21 -17.99 11.39
C GLY A 6 30.26 -17.87 9.86
N GLN A 7 29.33 -18.52 9.14
CA GLN A 7 29.13 -18.36 7.70
C GLN A 7 28.51 -17.02 7.29
N TYR A 8 27.92 -16.27 8.23
CA TYR A 8 27.25 -15.02 7.92
C TYR A 8 28.18 -13.81 8.06
N GLU A 9 28.13 -12.92 7.07
CA GLU A 9 28.95 -11.71 7.01
C GLU A 9 28.77 -10.82 8.24
N TRP A 10 27.56 -10.75 8.80
CA TRP A 10 27.24 -9.91 9.95
C TRP A 10 28.04 -10.26 11.22
N ILE A 11 28.56 -11.49 11.35
CA ILE A 11 29.42 -11.87 12.49
C ILE A 11 30.79 -11.23 12.40
N GLN A 12 31.32 -11.10 11.19
CA GLN A 12 32.62 -10.49 10.95
C GLN A 12 32.50 -8.97 10.78
N ASN A 13 31.35 -8.49 10.30
CA ASN A 13 31.10 -7.09 10.00
C ASN A 13 29.67 -6.67 10.38
N TRP A 14 29.45 -6.30 11.65
CA TRP A 14 28.15 -5.82 12.16
C TRP A 14 27.97 -4.30 12.04
N ALA A 15 29.07 -3.55 12.03
CA ALA A 15 29.13 -2.09 11.87
C ALA A 15 30.57 -1.61 11.63
N GLY A 16 31.31 -2.27 10.73
CA GLY A 16 32.75 -2.06 10.55
C GLY A 16 33.62 -2.71 11.63
N GLN A 17 33.03 -3.55 12.48
CA GLN A 17 33.66 -4.33 13.54
C GLN A 17 32.99 -5.71 13.63
N PRO A 18 33.69 -6.74 14.16
CA PRO A 18 33.10 -8.03 14.48
C PRO A 18 31.93 -7.91 15.47
N PHE A 19 30.96 -8.81 15.36
CA PHE A 19 29.81 -8.85 16.26
C PHE A 19 30.26 -9.23 17.67
N SER A 20 30.15 -8.28 18.62
CA SER A 20 30.58 -8.44 20.00
C SER A 20 29.44 -8.48 21.04
N ASN A 21 28.17 -8.48 20.59
CA ASN A 21 26.98 -8.46 21.45
C ASN A 21 26.63 -9.87 21.95
N THR A 22 27.63 -10.61 22.45
CA THR A 22 27.45 -11.94 23.02
C THR A 22 27.57 -11.86 24.54
N TYR A 23 26.60 -12.41 25.25
CA TYR A 23 26.55 -12.40 26.71
C TYR A 23 26.59 -13.81 27.28
N LEU A 24 27.33 -13.96 28.38
CA LEU A 24 27.41 -15.21 29.12
C LEU A 24 26.33 -15.24 30.20
N VAL A 25 25.58 -16.34 30.24
CA VAL A 25 24.54 -16.54 31.26
C VAL A 25 24.70 -17.92 31.86
N ARG A 26 24.64 -17.97 33.19
CA ARG A 26 24.49 -19.20 33.97
C ARG A 26 23.10 -19.22 34.58
N LYS A 27 22.53 -20.40 34.77
CA LYS A 27 21.31 -20.57 35.57
C LYS A 27 21.70 -20.58 37.06
N PRO A 28 21.39 -19.53 37.84
CA PRO A 28 21.66 -19.53 39.27
C PRO A 28 20.72 -20.50 39.99
N ARG A 29 21.06 -20.86 41.25
CA ARG A 29 20.23 -21.71 42.13
C ARG A 29 19.94 -23.10 41.55
N LEU A 30 20.88 -23.63 40.76
CA LEU A 30 20.75 -24.95 40.17
C LEU A 30 21.35 -25.99 41.14
N PRO A 31 20.54 -26.91 41.73
CA PRO A 31 21.02 -27.85 42.75
C PRO A 31 22.14 -28.80 42.30
N MET A 32 22.30 -28.98 40.99
CA MET A 32 23.32 -29.84 40.37
C MET A 32 24.65 -29.12 40.10
N ALA A 33 24.77 -27.83 40.44
CA ALA A 33 26.01 -27.08 40.26
C ALA A 33 27.05 -27.53 41.30
N THR A 34 28.03 -28.34 40.87
CA THR A 34 29.02 -28.94 41.78
C THR A 34 30.05 -27.95 42.34
N PHE A 35 30.14 -26.76 41.74
CA PHE A 35 31.15 -25.75 42.02
C PHE A 35 30.65 -24.54 42.82
N VAL A 36 29.36 -24.47 43.15
CA VAL A 36 28.76 -23.41 43.97
C VAL A 36 28.21 -24.01 45.26
N GLU A 37 28.54 -23.39 46.39
CA GLU A 37 27.97 -23.71 47.69
C GLU A 37 26.58 -23.08 47.79
N MET A 38 25.59 -23.87 48.20
CA MET A 38 24.19 -23.46 48.24
C MET A 38 23.61 -23.64 49.64
N ALA A 39 22.70 -22.75 50.03
CA ALA A 39 21.90 -22.89 51.25
C ALA A 39 20.91 -24.07 51.12
N GLU A 40 20.78 -24.88 52.19
CA GLU A 40 20.03 -26.14 52.19
C GLU A 40 18.54 -26.00 51.85
N HIS A 41 17.92 -24.83 52.11
CA HIS A 41 16.48 -24.63 51.96
C HIS A 41 16.08 -23.62 50.87
N THR A 42 16.89 -22.58 50.67
CA THR A 42 16.57 -21.50 49.71
C THR A 42 17.29 -21.65 48.38
N TYR A 43 18.28 -22.55 48.31
CA TYR A 43 19.20 -22.72 47.17
C TYR A 43 19.91 -21.41 46.79
N ASP A 44 20.00 -20.45 47.71
CA ASP A 44 20.80 -19.25 47.52
C ASP A 44 22.28 -19.63 47.45
N GLU A 45 22.98 -19.01 46.53
CA GLU A 45 24.40 -19.24 46.32
C GLU A 45 25.19 -18.45 47.37
N LEU A 46 25.92 -19.18 48.22
CA LEU A 46 26.66 -18.63 49.35
C LEU A 46 28.12 -18.34 48.99
N GLY A 47 28.68 -19.09 48.04
CA GLY A 47 30.07 -18.98 47.66
C GLY A 47 30.48 -20.01 46.62
N MET A 48 31.72 -19.95 46.16
CA MET A 48 32.30 -20.97 45.30
C MET A 48 32.97 -22.03 46.16
N VAL A 49 32.82 -23.31 45.79
CA VAL A 49 33.42 -24.40 46.56
C VAL A 49 34.95 -24.30 46.48
N SER A 50 35.61 -24.20 47.63
CA SER A 50 37.06 -24.00 47.75
C SER A 50 37.89 -24.98 46.89
N ARG A 51 37.45 -26.25 46.80
CA ARG A 51 38.11 -27.31 46.00
C ARG A 51 38.26 -26.97 44.51
N TYR A 52 37.35 -26.18 43.94
CA TYR A 52 37.33 -25.84 42.51
C TYR A 52 37.87 -24.44 42.21
N GLN A 53 38.26 -23.68 43.24
CA GLN A 53 38.67 -22.28 43.08
C GLN A 53 39.85 -22.12 42.11
N THR A 54 40.88 -22.97 42.22
CA THR A 54 42.05 -22.94 41.33
C THR A 54 41.68 -23.30 39.89
N GLN A 55 40.78 -24.27 39.69
CA GLN A 55 40.33 -24.68 38.36
C GLN A 55 39.47 -23.60 37.71
N LEU A 56 38.57 -22.95 38.48
CA LEU A 56 37.74 -21.85 37.99
C LEU A 56 38.59 -20.62 37.62
N GLN A 57 39.66 -20.34 38.38
CA GLN A 57 40.61 -19.28 38.03
C GLN A 57 41.36 -19.60 36.73
N LEU A 58 41.81 -20.85 36.55
CA LEU A 58 42.45 -21.27 35.32
C LEU A 58 41.49 -21.15 34.13
N LEU A 59 40.26 -21.64 34.26
CA LEU A 59 39.22 -21.53 33.23
C LEU A 59 38.94 -20.07 32.86
N GLY A 60 38.80 -19.20 33.86
CA GLY A 60 38.58 -17.77 33.63
C GLY A 60 39.72 -17.11 32.87
N ARG A 61 40.98 -17.42 33.22
CA ARG A 61 42.15 -16.91 32.47
C ARG A 61 42.16 -17.42 31.03
N THR A 62 42.03 -18.73 30.83
CA THR A 62 42.01 -19.32 29.48
C THR A 62 40.87 -18.80 28.62
N PHE A 63 39.73 -18.47 29.25
CA PHE A 63 38.59 -17.87 28.57
C PHE A 63 38.89 -16.43 28.12
N VAL A 64 39.42 -15.61 29.02
CA VAL A 64 39.78 -14.20 28.73
C VAL A 64 40.89 -14.09 27.70
N ASP A 65 41.84 -15.02 27.68
CA ASP A 65 42.98 -15.01 26.77
C ASP A 65 42.64 -15.57 25.37
N ALA A 66 41.47 -16.19 25.18
CA ALA A 66 41.11 -16.81 23.92
C ALA A 66 40.80 -15.76 22.83
N PRO A 67 41.48 -15.78 21.66
CA PRO A 67 41.29 -14.76 20.62
C PRO A 67 39.85 -14.59 20.14
N ALA A 68 39.13 -15.70 19.92
CA ALA A 68 37.74 -15.68 19.49
C ALA A 68 36.78 -15.09 20.55
N VAL A 69 37.14 -15.18 21.83
CA VAL A 69 36.37 -14.56 22.92
C VAL A 69 36.59 -13.05 22.91
N CYS A 70 37.84 -12.60 22.77
CA CYS A 70 38.16 -11.18 22.67
C CYS A 70 37.50 -10.50 21.47
N GLU A 71 37.31 -11.23 20.38
CA GLU A 71 36.66 -10.72 19.17
C GLU A 71 35.13 -10.60 19.31
N HIS A 72 34.49 -11.57 19.97
CA HIS A 72 33.02 -11.70 19.95
C HIS A 72 32.33 -11.45 21.29
N ILE A 73 33.07 -11.23 22.38
CA ILE A 73 32.54 -10.95 23.72
C ILE A 73 33.10 -9.62 24.21
N ALA A 74 32.22 -8.63 24.36
CA ALA A 74 32.60 -7.32 24.89
C ALA A 74 33.09 -7.41 26.35
N GLN A 75 34.32 -6.99 26.59
CA GLN A 75 35.04 -7.04 27.89
C GLN A 75 34.99 -8.45 28.53
N PRO A 76 35.77 -9.41 28.01
CA PRO A 76 35.70 -10.82 28.41
C PRO A 76 35.86 -11.08 29.92
N GLY A 77 36.76 -10.33 30.58
CA GLY A 77 37.00 -10.49 32.02
C GLY A 77 35.79 -10.08 32.87
N GLU A 78 35.14 -8.97 32.52
CA GLU A 78 33.92 -8.54 33.19
C GLU A 78 32.74 -9.46 32.88
N ALA A 79 32.65 -9.98 31.64
CA ALA A 79 31.63 -10.94 31.25
C ALA A 79 31.75 -12.25 32.05
N TRP A 80 32.98 -12.75 32.23
CA TRP A 80 33.26 -13.92 33.07
C TRP A 80 32.91 -13.65 34.54
N ALA A 81 33.32 -12.51 35.09
CA ALA A 81 33.02 -12.13 36.46
C ALA A 81 31.51 -12.01 36.70
N ALA A 82 30.76 -11.39 35.78
CA ALA A 82 29.31 -11.27 35.86
C ALA A 82 28.61 -12.64 35.79
N MET A 83 29.06 -13.55 34.92
CA MET A 83 28.54 -14.92 34.86
C MET A 83 28.77 -15.71 36.16
N MET A 84 29.90 -15.44 36.84
CA MET A 84 30.27 -16.07 38.11
C MET A 84 29.66 -15.37 39.33
N ALA A 85 28.96 -14.24 39.16
CA ALA A 85 28.29 -13.55 40.25
C ALA A 85 27.22 -14.45 40.88
N LEU A 86 27.22 -14.50 42.21
CA LEU A 86 26.29 -15.31 43.00
C LEU A 86 24.86 -14.80 42.81
N ASN A 87 23.91 -15.71 42.63
CA ASN A 87 22.47 -15.48 42.45
C ASN A 87 22.06 -14.65 41.21
N ASP A 88 22.99 -14.04 40.48
CA ASP A 88 22.72 -13.28 39.24
C ASP A 88 23.01 -14.13 37.99
N GLY A 89 24.21 -14.71 37.90
CA GLY A 89 24.60 -15.52 36.75
C GLY A 89 24.73 -14.74 35.44
N GLY A 90 24.94 -13.42 35.49
CA GLY A 90 25.20 -12.56 34.33
C GLY A 90 23.99 -11.81 33.78
N ILE A 91 22.81 -11.95 34.38
CA ILE A 91 21.57 -11.29 33.92
C ILE A 91 21.64 -9.78 34.10
N GLN A 92 22.23 -9.29 35.19
CA GLN A 92 22.36 -7.85 35.44
C GLN A 92 23.14 -7.14 34.32
N ARG A 93 24.19 -7.76 33.78
CA ARG A 93 24.99 -7.22 32.67
C ARG A 93 24.16 -7.08 31.39
N ILE A 94 23.31 -8.06 31.10
CA ILE A 94 22.38 -8.00 29.96
C ILE A 94 21.34 -6.90 30.17
N SER A 95 20.73 -6.84 31.35
CA SER A 95 19.71 -5.83 31.68
C SER A 95 20.25 -4.40 31.58
N GLN A 96 21.48 -4.15 32.04
CA GLN A 96 22.14 -2.85 31.90
C GLN A 96 22.43 -2.47 30.45
N TYR A 97 22.80 -3.44 29.60
CA TYR A 97 22.98 -3.18 28.18
C TYR A 97 21.64 -2.90 27.49
N LEU A 98 20.64 -3.74 27.71
CA LEU A 98 19.30 -3.56 27.14
C LEU A 98 18.68 -2.23 27.57
N GLY A 99 18.89 -1.80 28.81
CA GLY A 99 18.45 -0.47 29.30
C GLY A 99 19.08 0.71 28.56
N ARG A 100 20.29 0.54 27.99
CA ARG A 100 20.95 1.55 27.14
C ARG A 100 20.51 1.51 25.68
N VAL A 101 19.90 0.42 25.21
CA VAL A 101 19.51 0.27 23.80
C VAL A 101 18.01 0.45 23.62
N ALA A 102 17.22 0.16 24.65
CA ALA A 102 15.77 0.33 24.67
C ALA A 102 15.36 1.78 25.00
N HIS A 103 15.85 2.74 24.20
CA HIS A 103 15.39 4.12 24.33
C HIS A 103 13.98 4.26 23.75
N LEU A 104 13.02 4.65 24.61
CA LEU A 104 11.66 5.00 24.21
C LEU A 104 11.65 6.03 23.06
N ASP A 105 12.62 6.94 23.07
CA ASP A 105 12.79 8.00 22.07
C ASP A 105 12.97 7.45 20.66
N PHE A 106 13.70 6.34 20.47
CA PHE A 106 13.84 5.73 19.15
C PHE A 106 12.50 5.21 18.62
N LYS A 107 11.67 4.66 19.51
CA LYS A 107 10.33 4.20 19.15
C LYS A 107 9.41 5.39 18.83
N LEU A 108 9.50 6.47 19.61
CA LEU A 108 8.73 7.70 19.37
C LEU A 108 9.11 8.37 18.05
N ASN A 109 10.41 8.56 17.79
CA ASN A 109 10.90 9.13 16.52
C ASN A 109 10.46 8.28 15.32
N ARG A 110 10.51 6.94 15.43
CA ARG A 110 10.04 6.06 14.36
C ARG A 110 8.53 6.18 14.11
N ILE A 111 7.72 6.37 15.16
CA ILE A 111 6.27 6.59 15.03
C ILE A 111 6.01 7.95 14.38
N GLU A 112 6.76 8.99 14.74
CA GLU A 112 6.67 10.31 14.13
C GLU A 112 7.01 10.28 12.64
N GLU A 113 8.10 9.61 12.25
CA GLU A 113 8.43 9.40 10.82
C GLU A 113 7.32 8.67 10.06
N GLN A 114 6.70 7.66 10.69
CA GLN A 114 5.59 6.93 10.07
C GLN A 114 4.34 7.79 9.93
N LEU A 115 4.06 8.64 10.92
CA LEU A 115 2.95 9.58 10.90
C LEU A 115 3.13 10.61 9.78
N GLU A 116 4.32 11.19 9.63
CA GLU A 116 4.58 12.17 8.57
C GLU A 116 4.46 11.53 7.17
N ARG A 117 4.97 10.31 6.97
CA ARG A 117 4.75 9.59 5.69
C ARG A 117 3.26 9.39 5.40
N CYS A 118 2.48 9.00 6.40
CA CYS A 118 1.04 8.81 6.24
C CYS A 118 0.33 10.13 5.88
N LYS A 119 0.73 11.24 6.51
CA LYS A 119 0.19 12.57 6.19
C LYS A 119 0.54 12.99 4.77
N ASP A 120 1.78 12.78 4.33
CA ASP A 120 2.21 13.11 2.97
C ASP A 120 1.46 12.28 1.92
N ASP A 121 1.31 10.98 2.14
CA ASP A 121 0.54 10.09 1.27
C ASP A 121 -0.93 10.50 1.18
N LEU A 122 -1.54 10.84 2.32
CA LEU A 122 -2.92 11.33 2.38
C LEU A 122 -3.08 12.66 1.65
N LEU A 123 -2.21 13.63 1.90
CA LEU A 123 -2.25 14.93 1.23
C LEU A 123 -2.10 14.76 -0.29
N HIS A 124 -1.17 13.94 -0.74
CA HIS A 124 -1.01 13.64 -2.15
C HIS A 124 -2.27 13.00 -2.76
N SER A 125 -2.92 12.08 -2.04
CA SER A 125 -4.17 11.45 -2.48
C SER A 125 -5.36 12.43 -2.54
N LEU A 126 -5.36 13.44 -1.66
CA LEU A 126 -6.46 14.39 -1.51
C LEU A 126 -6.27 15.66 -2.36
N ASP A 127 -5.06 15.98 -2.80
CA ASP A 127 -4.76 17.16 -3.62
C ASP A 127 -5.57 17.18 -4.93
N GLY A 128 -5.84 16.02 -5.51
CA GLY A 128 -6.71 15.89 -6.69
C GLY A 128 -8.20 16.16 -6.41
N TRP A 129 -8.65 16.04 -5.17
CA TRP A 129 -10.04 16.26 -4.76
C TRP A 129 -10.25 17.65 -4.14
N TYR A 130 -9.19 18.23 -3.57
CA TYR A 130 -9.22 19.54 -2.94
C TYR A 130 -9.25 20.66 -3.98
N HIS A 131 -10.44 21.19 -4.23
CA HIS A 131 -10.62 22.40 -5.03
C HIS A 131 -10.68 23.60 -4.08
N LYS A 132 -9.65 24.45 -4.06
CA LYS A 132 -9.80 25.82 -3.51
C LYS A 132 -10.83 26.54 -4.37
N ASP A 133 -11.89 27.03 -3.74
CA ASP A 133 -13.04 27.67 -4.39
C ASP A 133 -12.67 28.62 -5.55
N GLY A 134 -13.36 28.42 -6.68
CA GLY A 134 -13.56 29.39 -7.77
C GLY A 134 -12.31 29.79 -8.56
N GLU A 135 -11.67 30.90 -8.18
CA GLU A 135 -10.66 31.58 -9.01
C GLU A 135 -9.31 30.85 -9.02
N GLY A 136 -8.91 30.26 -7.89
CA GLY A 136 -7.64 29.53 -7.78
C GLY A 136 -7.64 28.27 -8.65
N ALA A 137 -8.73 27.50 -8.63
CA ALA A 137 -8.89 26.31 -9.46
C ALA A 137 -8.86 26.64 -10.96
N LEU A 138 -9.51 27.74 -11.37
CA LEU A 138 -9.51 28.18 -12.78
C LEU A 138 -8.12 28.62 -13.25
N ALA A 139 -7.36 29.32 -12.40
CA ALA A 139 -5.99 29.72 -12.71
C ALA A 139 -5.06 28.49 -12.83
N LEU A 140 -5.19 27.52 -11.94
CA LEU A 140 -4.43 26.26 -12.00
C LEU A 140 -4.75 25.46 -13.26
N LYS A 141 -6.04 25.30 -13.59
CA LYS A 141 -6.46 24.62 -14.84
C LYS A 141 -5.97 25.34 -16.09
N ARG A 142 -5.97 26.69 -16.10
CA ARG A 142 -5.38 27.47 -17.20
C ARG A 142 -3.87 27.26 -17.31
N ALA A 143 -3.14 27.25 -16.19
CA ALA A 143 -1.70 27.00 -16.19
C ALA A 143 -1.38 25.59 -16.69
N GLN A 144 -2.15 24.58 -16.25
CA GLN A 144 -2.02 23.20 -16.72
C GLN A 144 -2.29 23.08 -18.22
N ALA A 145 -3.37 23.70 -18.72
CA ALA A 145 -3.67 23.73 -20.15
C ALA A 145 -2.56 24.41 -20.96
N GLN A 146 -1.99 25.51 -20.45
CA GLN A 146 -0.90 26.21 -21.10
C GLN A 146 0.39 25.37 -21.16
N MET A 147 0.72 24.64 -20.08
CA MET A 147 1.81 23.67 -20.05
C MET A 147 1.62 22.59 -21.14
N ILE A 148 0.44 21.96 -21.17
CA ILE A 148 0.12 20.93 -22.18
C ILE A 148 0.28 21.50 -23.60
N LEU A 149 -0.25 22.69 -23.87
CA LEU A 149 -0.16 23.32 -25.19
C LEU A 149 1.29 23.67 -25.59
N GLN A 150 2.12 24.11 -24.64
CA GLN A 150 3.52 24.44 -24.93
C GLN A 150 4.36 23.22 -25.23
N ASP A 151 4.19 22.13 -24.48
CA ASP A 151 5.00 20.93 -24.63
C ASP A 151 4.51 20.03 -25.77
N LEU A 152 3.20 19.79 -25.85
CA LEU A 152 2.58 18.93 -26.85
C LEU A 152 2.36 19.66 -28.18
N GLY A 153 1.93 20.93 -28.14
CA GLY A 153 1.63 21.73 -29.34
C GLY A 153 2.85 22.07 -30.19
N ARG A 154 4.07 21.97 -29.65
CA ARG A 154 5.32 22.10 -30.43
C ARG A 154 5.74 20.82 -31.14
N ARG A 155 5.07 19.69 -30.86
CA ARG A 155 5.47 18.34 -31.29
C ARG A 155 4.34 17.59 -32.00
N LEU A 156 3.74 18.22 -33.02
CA LEU A 156 2.62 17.65 -33.78
C LEU A 156 2.81 16.19 -34.25
N PRO A 157 3.99 15.75 -34.74
CA PRO A 157 4.17 14.37 -35.17
C PRO A 157 4.00 13.33 -34.04
N VAL A 158 4.34 13.71 -32.80
CA VAL A 158 4.25 12.84 -31.61
C VAL A 158 2.80 12.68 -31.15
N LEU A 159 1.94 13.64 -31.47
CA LEU A 159 0.54 13.63 -31.06
C LEU A 159 -0.22 12.44 -31.66
N GLY A 160 0.05 12.09 -32.92
CA GLY A 160 -0.58 10.93 -33.56
C GLY A 160 -0.22 9.62 -32.87
N GLU A 161 1.06 9.44 -32.54
CA GLU A 161 1.55 8.27 -31.81
C GLU A 161 0.98 8.20 -30.39
N LEU A 162 0.92 9.35 -29.70
CA LEU A 162 0.30 9.43 -28.38
C LEU A 162 -1.19 9.04 -28.44
N ILE A 163 -1.94 9.56 -29.42
CA ILE A 163 -3.35 9.22 -29.64
C ILE A 163 -3.55 7.73 -29.90
N ASP A 164 -2.61 7.08 -30.60
CA ASP A 164 -2.66 5.63 -30.79
C ASP A 164 -2.49 4.89 -29.45
N HIS A 165 -1.52 5.29 -28.64
CA HIS A 165 -1.29 4.69 -27.32
C HIS A 165 -2.39 4.94 -26.29
N LEU A 166 -3.16 6.03 -26.41
CA LEU A 166 -4.32 6.31 -25.56
C LEU A 166 -5.50 5.36 -25.80
N GLN A 167 -5.48 4.58 -26.90
CA GLN A 167 -6.54 3.62 -27.23
C GLN A 167 -6.35 2.31 -26.46
N LEU A 168 -7.47 1.72 -26.03
CA LEU A 168 -7.49 0.37 -25.48
C LEU A 168 -7.43 -0.66 -26.61
N SER A 169 -6.57 -1.67 -26.47
CA SER A 169 -6.42 -2.71 -27.50
C SER A 169 -7.70 -3.53 -27.68
N GLY A 170 -7.99 -3.95 -28.92
CA GLY A 170 -9.16 -4.77 -29.22
C GLY A 170 -9.14 -6.13 -28.54
N ASP A 171 -7.95 -6.70 -28.38
CA ASP A 171 -7.74 -7.97 -27.68
C ASP A 171 -8.09 -7.83 -26.20
N SER A 172 -7.70 -6.72 -25.55
CA SER A 172 -8.09 -6.44 -24.16
C SER A 172 -9.61 -6.34 -23.98
N VAL A 173 -10.31 -5.68 -24.90
CA VAL A 173 -11.78 -5.58 -24.87
C VAL A 173 -12.42 -6.95 -25.13
N ARG A 174 -11.86 -7.73 -26.05
CA ARG A 174 -12.34 -9.09 -26.38
C ARG A 174 -12.17 -10.03 -25.20
N ASP A 175 -11.02 -10.04 -24.56
CA ASP A 175 -10.74 -10.89 -23.41
C ASP A 175 -11.62 -10.49 -22.22
N LEU A 176 -11.85 -9.19 -22.00
CA LEU A 176 -12.79 -8.72 -21.00
C LEU A 176 -14.23 -9.20 -21.29
N TYR A 177 -14.66 -9.16 -22.55
CA TYR A 177 -15.98 -9.65 -22.96
C TYR A 177 -16.13 -11.17 -22.75
N LEU A 178 -15.12 -11.95 -23.14
CA LEU A 178 -15.15 -13.41 -23.04
C LEU A 178 -14.97 -13.95 -21.62
N SER A 179 -14.22 -13.23 -20.78
CA SER A 179 -13.96 -13.64 -19.39
C SER A 179 -15.19 -13.52 -18.49
N GLY A 180 -16.15 -12.64 -18.82
CA GLY A 180 -17.34 -12.42 -18.00
C GLY A 180 -17.05 -11.86 -16.61
N ALA A 181 -15.81 -11.42 -16.34
CA ALA A 181 -15.37 -10.95 -15.01
C ALA A 181 -16.23 -9.78 -14.48
N TYR A 182 -16.78 -8.98 -15.39
CA TYR A 182 -17.67 -7.86 -15.10
C TYR A 182 -19.03 -8.28 -14.53
N GLU A 183 -19.45 -9.55 -14.69
CA GLU A 183 -20.68 -10.04 -14.07
C GLU A 183 -20.48 -10.37 -12.59
N VAL A 184 -19.27 -10.73 -12.17
CA VAL A 184 -18.96 -11.20 -10.80
C VAL A 184 -18.62 -10.03 -9.86
N GLU A 185 -17.85 -9.04 -10.33
CA GLU A 185 -17.44 -7.88 -9.52
C GLU A 185 -18.65 -7.11 -8.95
N GLU A 186 -19.72 -6.97 -9.74
CA GLU A 186 -20.88 -6.17 -9.35
C GLU A 186 -21.87 -6.96 -8.48
N ASN A 187 -22.03 -8.27 -8.70
CA ASN A 187 -22.79 -9.12 -7.77
C ASN A 187 -22.19 -9.11 -6.36
N ALA A 188 -20.85 -9.07 -6.25
CA ALA A 188 -20.18 -8.91 -4.96
C ALA A 188 -20.46 -7.54 -4.33
N THR A 189 -20.51 -6.48 -5.13
CA THR A 189 -20.77 -5.11 -4.66
C THR A 189 -22.24 -4.93 -4.24
N GLU A 190 -23.20 -5.42 -5.04
CA GLU A 190 -24.64 -5.42 -4.72
C GLU A 190 -24.95 -6.26 -3.48
N SER A 191 -24.34 -7.44 -3.32
CA SER A 191 -24.52 -8.26 -2.11
C SER A 191 -23.93 -7.61 -0.85
N THR A 192 -22.93 -6.73 -1.00
CA THR A 192 -22.35 -5.96 0.11
C THR A 192 -23.21 -4.74 0.46
N GLU A 193 -23.82 -4.09 -0.54
CA GLU A 193 -24.75 -2.97 -0.35
C GLU A 193 -26.09 -3.42 0.26
N GLU A 194 -26.62 -4.59 -0.12
CA GLU A 194 -27.79 -5.19 0.54
C GLU A 194 -27.49 -5.60 1.99
N ALA A 195 -26.28 -6.09 2.29
CA ALA A 195 -25.85 -6.41 3.64
C ALA A 195 -25.64 -5.15 4.52
N ALA A 196 -25.26 -4.01 3.92
CA ALA A 196 -25.08 -2.75 4.62
C ALA A 196 -26.40 -2.03 4.97
N GLN A 197 -27.51 -2.35 4.28
CA GLN A 197 -28.85 -1.82 4.58
C GLN A 197 -29.56 -2.57 5.71
N ALA A 198 -29.07 -3.75 6.11
CA ALA A 198 -29.51 -4.44 7.32
C ALA A 198 -28.56 -4.09 8.48
N ALA A 199 -28.72 -2.89 9.05
CA ALA A 199 -28.04 -2.54 10.29
C ALA A 199 -28.38 -3.59 11.37
N PRO A 200 -27.38 -4.17 12.07
CA PRO A 200 -27.65 -5.13 13.13
C PRO A 200 -28.39 -4.41 14.25
N GLN A 201 -29.60 -4.88 14.60
CA GLN A 201 -30.26 -4.47 15.82
C GLN A 201 -29.33 -4.76 16.99
N SER A 202 -28.90 -3.69 17.68
CA SER A 202 -28.00 -3.77 18.83
C SER A 202 -28.54 -4.79 19.84
N LEU A 203 -27.75 -5.83 20.10
CA LEU A 203 -28.05 -6.91 21.04
C LEU A 203 -27.68 -6.55 22.49
N TYR A 204 -27.29 -5.30 22.76
CA TYR A 204 -27.03 -4.78 24.11
C TYR A 204 -28.08 -3.74 24.48
N GLY A 205 -28.76 -4.04 25.58
CA GLY A 205 -30.01 -3.43 26.00
C GLY A 205 -29.91 -1.97 26.45
N ASN A 206 -31.04 -1.32 26.20
CA ASN A 206 -31.51 -0.09 26.79
C ASN A 206 -31.69 -0.25 28.32
N ASP A 207 -30.68 0.12 29.11
CA ASP A 207 -30.89 0.55 30.48
C ASP A 207 -29.74 1.45 30.96
N GLY A 208 -30.04 2.69 31.30
CA GLY A 208 -29.06 3.71 31.70
C GLY A 208 -29.13 4.95 30.82
N GLY A 209 -30.09 5.83 31.14
CA GLY A 209 -30.41 7.02 30.36
C GLY A 209 -29.22 7.95 30.14
N PHE A 210 -28.91 8.18 28.87
CA PHE A 210 -28.39 9.44 28.31
C PHE A 210 -28.67 9.37 26.79
N ASP A 211 -29.83 9.88 26.37
CA ASP A 211 -30.21 10.00 24.96
C ASP A 211 -29.61 11.29 24.39
N PHE A 212 -28.55 11.15 23.58
CA PHE A 212 -27.95 12.26 22.85
C PHE A 212 -28.65 12.54 21.50
N GLY A 213 -29.72 11.79 21.17
CA GLY A 213 -30.45 11.88 19.91
C GLY A 213 -31.39 13.09 19.79
N GLU A 214 -31.83 13.69 20.90
CA GLU A 214 -32.75 14.84 20.88
C GLU A 214 -32.07 16.22 20.80
N VAL A 215 -30.74 16.31 20.90
CA VAL A 215 -30.01 17.61 20.94
C VAL A 215 -29.72 18.18 19.54
N PHE A 216 -29.77 17.37 18.49
CA PHE A 216 -29.71 17.84 17.10
C PHE A 216 -31.07 17.63 16.46
N GLY A 217 -31.80 18.74 16.31
CA GLY A 217 -33.21 18.77 15.95
C GLY A 217 -33.60 17.87 14.77
N SER A 218 -34.80 17.29 14.92
CA SER A 218 -35.56 16.57 13.90
C SER A 218 -35.87 17.49 12.71
N ALA A 219 -34.92 17.59 11.78
CA ALA A 219 -35.22 18.00 10.42
C ALA A 219 -35.93 16.83 9.73
N GLU A 220 -37.26 16.88 9.66
CA GLU A 220 -38.04 16.08 8.72
C GLU A 220 -37.53 16.37 7.30
N THR A 221 -36.63 15.51 6.83
CA THR A 221 -36.15 15.55 5.46
C THR A 221 -37.17 14.75 4.66
N PRO A 222 -37.82 15.32 3.62
CA PRO A 222 -38.75 14.56 2.81
C PRO A 222 -37.98 13.40 2.19
N ALA A 223 -38.42 12.17 2.49
CA ALA A 223 -37.87 10.96 1.93
C ALA A 223 -37.97 11.03 0.40
N ALA A 224 -36.87 11.44 -0.24
CA ALA A 224 -36.67 11.24 -1.65
C ALA A 224 -36.77 9.73 -1.87
N LYS A 225 -37.78 9.30 -2.63
CA LYS A 225 -37.86 7.94 -3.14
C LYS A 225 -36.55 7.68 -3.90
N VAL A 226 -35.60 7.02 -3.25
CA VAL A 226 -34.47 6.40 -3.93
C VAL A 226 -35.11 5.41 -4.88
N ALA A 227 -35.02 5.71 -6.19
CA ALA A 227 -35.45 4.78 -7.21
C ALA A 227 -34.71 3.47 -6.96
N ALA A 228 -35.46 2.37 -6.84
CA ALA A 228 -34.88 1.04 -6.72
C ALA A 228 -33.85 0.84 -7.85
N PRO A 229 -32.68 0.23 -7.56
CA PRO A 229 -31.65 0.03 -8.56
C PRO A 229 -32.26 -0.74 -9.74
N GLN A 230 -32.34 -0.07 -10.89
CA GLN A 230 -32.69 -0.75 -12.13
C GLN A 230 -31.63 -1.80 -12.36
N GLN A 231 -32.03 -3.07 -12.39
CA GLN A 231 -31.17 -4.20 -12.74
C GLN A 231 -30.40 -3.85 -14.01
N GLN A 232 -29.11 -3.52 -13.87
CA GLN A 232 -28.32 -3.05 -14.99
C GLN A 232 -28.13 -4.22 -15.97
N SER A 233 -28.48 -4.02 -17.23
CA SER A 233 -28.31 -5.06 -18.24
C SER A 233 -26.84 -5.49 -18.33
N SER A 234 -26.58 -6.72 -18.80
CA SER A 234 -25.21 -7.22 -19.02
C SER A 234 -24.34 -6.26 -19.84
N GLU A 235 -24.94 -5.52 -20.77
CA GLU A 235 -24.28 -4.51 -21.60
C GLU A 235 -23.86 -3.27 -20.82
N HIS A 236 -24.67 -2.81 -19.86
CA HIS A 236 -24.28 -1.71 -18.97
C HIS A 236 -23.08 -2.12 -18.09
N ARG A 237 -23.10 -3.34 -17.56
CA ARG A 237 -21.99 -3.88 -16.76
C ARG A 237 -20.71 -4.02 -17.59
N PHE A 238 -20.84 -4.54 -18.80
CA PHE A 238 -19.72 -4.62 -19.74
C PHE A 238 -19.17 -3.23 -20.11
N ALA A 239 -20.04 -2.26 -20.43
CA ALA A 239 -19.63 -0.88 -20.74
C ALA A 239 -18.82 -0.25 -19.59
N ARG A 240 -19.28 -0.42 -18.35
CA ARG A 240 -18.61 0.10 -17.16
C ARG A 240 -17.25 -0.58 -16.93
N ALA A 241 -17.18 -1.90 -17.11
CA ALA A 241 -15.92 -2.64 -16.98
C ALA A 241 -14.89 -2.24 -18.03
N VAL A 242 -15.31 -2.07 -19.29
CA VAL A 242 -14.44 -1.55 -20.36
C VAL A 242 -13.94 -0.17 -19.99
N PHE A 243 -14.83 0.72 -19.54
CA PHE A 243 -14.45 2.08 -19.21
C PHE A 243 -13.44 2.13 -18.05
N LYS A 244 -13.63 1.30 -17.01
CA LYS A 244 -12.68 1.11 -15.92
C LYS A 244 -11.33 0.59 -16.44
N ALA A 245 -11.33 -0.41 -17.31
CA ALA A 245 -10.11 -0.94 -17.93
C ALA A 245 -9.38 0.12 -18.77
N TRP A 246 -10.12 0.97 -19.48
CA TRP A 246 -9.54 2.08 -20.24
C TRP A 246 -8.93 3.14 -19.32
N ILE A 247 -9.57 3.52 -18.22
CA ILE A 247 -8.98 4.43 -17.22
C ILE A 247 -7.69 3.85 -16.65
N SER A 248 -7.69 2.57 -16.28
CA SER A 248 -6.48 1.88 -15.79
C SER A 248 -5.36 1.91 -16.83
N HIS A 249 -5.68 1.62 -18.10
CA HIS A 249 -4.73 1.71 -19.21
C HIS A 249 -4.16 3.12 -19.36
N LEU A 250 -5.00 4.16 -19.34
CA LEU A 250 -4.55 5.55 -19.45
C LEU A 250 -3.58 5.93 -18.33
N ARG A 251 -3.90 5.57 -17.08
CA ARG A 251 -3.02 5.84 -15.92
C ARG A 251 -1.70 5.07 -16.01
N GLU A 252 -1.70 3.90 -16.63
CA GLU A 252 -0.48 3.12 -16.85
C GLU A 252 0.45 3.77 -17.88
N ILE A 253 -0.08 4.46 -18.89
CA ILE A 253 0.74 5.13 -19.94
C ILE A 253 1.73 6.11 -19.30
N ALA A 254 1.30 6.89 -18.31
CA ALA A 254 2.16 7.82 -17.58
C ALA A 254 3.31 7.13 -16.82
N ASN A 255 3.17 5.85 -16.49
CA ASN A 255 4.19 5.07 -15.80
C ASN A 255 5.15 4.34 -16.76
N ARG A 256 4.87 4.32 -18.07
CA ARG A 256 5.70 3.64 -19.07
C ARG A 256 6.90 4.51 -19.50
N GLN A 257 7.95 4.51 -18.70
CA GLN A 257 9.14 5.34 -18.92
C GLN A 257 9.77 5.20 -20.33
N ASN A 258 9.79 3.98 -20.88
CA ASN A 258 10.33 3.72 -22.22
C ASN A 258 9.52 4.43 -23.31
N LEU A 259 8.19 4.42 -23.18
CA LEU A 259 7.28 5.09 -24.11
C LEU A 259 7.45 6.61 -24.02
N LEU A 260 7.51 7.16 -22.80
CA LEU A 260 7.75 8.58 -22.59
C LEU A 260 9.08 9.03 -23.20
N THR A 261 10.12 8.22 -23.05
CA THR A 261 11.44 8.49 -23.63
C THR A 261 11.40 8.46 -25.16
N LEU A 262 10.70 7.50 -25.75
CA LEU A 262 10.53 7.38 -27.21
C LEU A 262 9.78 8.59 -27.79
N LEU A 263 8.70 9.01 -27.13
CA LEU A 263 7.91 10.19 -27.51
C LEU A 263 8.59 11.52 -27.12
N GLY A 264 9.63 11.45 -26.29
CA GLY A 264 10.32 12.59 -25.69
C GLY A 264 9.46 13.41 -24.73
N LEU A 265 8.38 12.85 -24.21
CA LEU A 265 7.40 13.55 -23.37
C LEU A 265 7.78 13.48 -21.89
N ASP A 266 7.53 14.55 -21.14
CA ASP A 266 7.62 14.53 -19.69
C ASP A 266 6.41 13.78 -19.11
N ARG A 267 6.66 12.94 -18.10
CA ARG A 267 5.64 12.24 -17.33
C ARG A 267 4.56 13.18 -16.82
N LYS A 268 4.94 14.36 -16.30
CA LYS A 268 3.98 15.33 -15.74
C LYS A 268 2.98 15.83 -16.79
N VAL A 269 3.44 16.01 -18.03
CA VAL A 269 2.59 16.45 -19.14
C VAL A 269 1.60 15.35 -19.52
N VAL A 270 2.06 14.10 -19.57
CA VAL A 270 1.20 12.95 -19.89
C VAL A 270 0.18 12.67 -18.79
N GLU A 271 0.57 12.75 -17.51
CA GLU A 271 -0.37 12.66 -16.37
C GLU A 271 -1.45 13.74 -16.47
N ALA A 272 -1.06 15.00 -16.71
CA ALA A 272 -2.00 16.10 -16.88
C ALA A 272 -2.99 15.88 -18.05
N VAL A 273 -2.51 15.38 -19.19
CA VAL A 273 -3.37 15.05 -20.34
C VAL A 273 -4.33 13.91 -20.01
N VAL A 274 -3.84 12.85 -19.36
CA VAL A 274 -4.66 11.70 -18.96
C VAL A 274 -5.75 12.10 -17.98
N ASP A 275 -5.43 12.91 -16.96
CA ASP A 275 -6.40 13.35 -15.96
C ASP A 275 -7.49 14.23 -16.57
N GLU A 276 -7.13 15.17 -17.44
CA GLU A 276 -8.12 15.98 -18.17
C GLU A 276 -8.95 15.13 -19.13
N LEU A 277 -8.34 14.14 -19.80
CA LEU A 277 -9.04 13.23 -20.71
C LEU A 277 -10.08 12.39 -19.96
N ILE A 278 -9.75 11.89 -18.77
CA ILE A 278 -10.66 11.13 -17.91
C ILE A 278 -11.78 12.05 -17.40
N THR A 279 -11.43 13.25 -16.93
CA THR A 279 -12.40 14.25 -16.43
C THR A 279 -13.40 14.63 -17.51
N ALA A 280 -12.93 14.88 -18.73
CA ALA A 280 -13.78 15.16 -19.89
C ALA A 280 -14.65 13.94 -20.28
N ALA A 281 -14.15 12.71 -20.11
CA ALA A 281 -14.89 11.50 -20.47
C ALA A 281 -16.08 11.28 -19.53
N TYR A 282 -15.91 11.57 -18.24
CA TYR A 282 -17.01 11.61 -17.28
C TYR A 282 -17.99 12.73 -17.59
N ARG A 283 -17.50 13.95 -17.87
CA ARG A 283 -18.37 15.10 -18.21
C ARG A 283 -19.23 14.88 -19.46
N LEU A 284 -18.70 14.13 -20.43
CA LEU A 284 -19.38 13.81 -21.69
C LEU A 284 -20.15 12.49 -21.65
N ASP A 285 -20.26 11.86 -20.48
CA ASP A 285 -20.96 10.60 -20.27
C ASP A 285 -20.53 9.50 -21.25
N VAL A 286 -19.23 9.39 -21.55
CA VAL A 286 -18.68 8.33 -22.43
C VAL A 286 -19.12 6.91 -22.01
N PRO A 287 -19.18 6.55 -20.71
CA PRO A 287 -19.68 5.24 -20.29
C PRO A 287 -21.09 4.94 -20.80
N GLU A 288 -21.95 5.96 -20.80
CA GLU A 288 -23.34 5.87 -21.23
C GLU A 288 -23.46 5.89 -22.75
N GLN A 289 -22.52 6.50 -23.47
CA GLN A 289 -22.44 6.36 -24.92
C GLN A 289 -22.09 4.92 -25.32
N ILE A 290 -21.18 4.27 -24.59
CA ILE A 290 -20.82 2.86 -24.81
C ILE A 290 -22.02 1.95 -24.54
N SER A 291 -22.71 2.12 -23.40
CA SER A 291 -23.88 1.30 -23.05
C SER A 291 -24.97 1.39 -24.12
N ARG A 292 -25.32 2.60 -24.57
CA ARG A 292 -26.31 2.83 -25.63
C ARG A 292 -25.90 2.19 -26.96
N ALA A 293 -24.63 2.32 -27.34
CA ALA A 293 -24.11 1.75 -28.58
C ALA A 293 -24.17 0.21 -28.59
N LEU A 294 -23.88 -0.42 -27.44
CA LEU A 294 -23.99 -1.87 -27.25
C LEU A 294 -25.46 -2.34 -27.35
N LEU A 295 -26.38 -1.68 -26.63
CA LEU A 295 -27.81 -2.02 -26.62
C LEU A 295 -28.47 -1.97 -28.00
N LEU A 296 -28.17 -0.92 -28.79
CA LEU A 296 -28.71 -0.76 -30.14
C LEU A 296 -28.33 -1.92 -31.05
N ARG A 297 -27.15 -2.51 -30.85
CA ARG A 297 -26.65 -3.58 -31.71
C ARG A 297 -27.06 -4.96 -31.22
N THR A 298 -27.21 -5.23 -29.92
CA THR A 298 -27.54 -6.59 -29.41
C THR A 298 -28.84 -7.19 -29.99
N GLN A 299 -29.77 -6.37 -30.49
CA GLN A 299 -31.07 -6.82 -31.04
C GLN A 299 -31.02 -7.59 -32.38
N SER A 300 -29.84 -7.75 -33.01
CA SER A 300 -29.72 -8.50 -34.28
C SER A 300 -29.33 -9.96 -34.05
N GLY A 301 -30.17 -10.92 -34.48
CA GLY A 301 -30.00 -12.38 -34.33
C GLY A 301 -28.78 -12.99 -35.03
N THR A 302 -27.58 -12.62 -34.58
CA THR A 302 -26.27 -12.99 -35.15
C THR A 302 -25.65 -14.18 -34.40
N ARG A 303 -24.73 -14.90 -35.06
CA ARG A 303 -23.97 -16.01 -34.44
C ARG A 303 -23.09 -15.48 -33.31
N ARG A 304 -22.90 -16.28 -32.23
CA ARG A 304 -22.15 -15.86 -31.02
C ARG A 304 -20.75 -15.30 -31.29
N ASP A 305 -19.98 -15.88 -32.21
CA ASP A 305 -18.63 -15.40 -32.56
C ASP A 305 -18.65 -14.03 -33.27
N GLN A 306 -19.63 -13.84 -34.16
CA GLN A 306 -19.86 -12.55 -34.82
C GLN A 306 -20.36 -11.49 -33.82
N LEU A 307 -21.06 -11.92 -32.77
CA LEU A 307 -21.52 -11.04 -31.69
C LEU A 307 -20.32 -10.49 -30.91
N VAL A 308 -19.35 -11.33 -30.51
CA VAL A 308 -18.13 -10.89 -29.80
C VAL A 308 -17.38 -9.82 -30.59
N GLN A 309 -17.02 -10.12 -31.84
CA GLN A 309 -16.28 -9.18 -32.70
C GLN A 309 -17.03 -7.86 -32.88
N ARG A 310 -18.36 -7.93 -32.98
CA ARG A 310 -19.20 -6.73 -33.12
C ARG A 310 -19.24 -5.90 -31.85
N GLN A 311 -19.35 -6.51 -30.66
CA GLN A 311 -19.34 -5.76 -29.41
C GLN A 311 -17.98 -5.10 -29.18
N VAL A 312 -16.89 -5.81 -29.47
CA VAL A 312 -15.52 -5.27 -29.42
C VAL A 312 -15.39 -4.07 -30.35
N LEU A 313 -15.76 -4.20 -31.62
CA LEU A 313 -15.69 -3.12 -32.58
C LEU A 313 -16.55 -1.92 -32.17
N THR A 314 -17.75 -2.16 -31.62
CA THR A 314 -18.66 -1.11 -31.18
C THR A 314 -18.04 -0.27 -30.06
N VAL A 315 -17.47 -0.93 -29.07
CA VAL A 315 -16.73 -0.27 -27.99
C VAL A 315 -15.54 0.51 -28.52
N GLN A 316 -14.74 -0.11 -29.39
CA GLN A 316 -13.54 0.52 -29.95
C GLN A 316 -13.87 1.78 -30.74
N LEU A 317 -14.95 1.77 -31.53
CA LEU A 317 -15.37 2.95 -32.28
C LEU A 317 -15.75 4.10 -31.35
N VAL A 318 -16.56 3.86 -30.32
CA VAL A 318 -16.96 4.92 -29.37
C VAL A 318 -15.75 5.50 -28.64
N LEU A 319 -14.85 4.64 -28.12
CA LEU A 319 -13.64 5.09 -27.44
C LEU A 319 -12.68 5.82 -28.38
N ARG A 320 -12.48 5.32 -29.60
CA ARG A 320 -11.58 5.93 -30.59
C ARG A 320 -12.11 7.26 -31.08
N ASP A 321 -13.42 7.37 -31.31
CA ASP A 321 -14.07 8.63 -31.68
C ASP A 321 -13.91 9.66 -30.57
N TYR A 322 -14.06 9.24 -29.31
CA TYR A 322 -13.82 10.09 -28.16
C TYR A 322 -12.35 10.54 -28.08
N VAL A 323 -11.38 9.64 -28.14
CA VAL A 323 -9.94 9.97 -28.03
C VAL A 323 -9.47 10.84 -29.20
N SER A 324 -10.00 10.62 -30.40
CA SER A 324 -9.56 11.35 -31.61
C SER A 324 -10.19 12.74 -31.72
N TRP A 325 -11.43 12.91 -31.25
CA TRP A 325 -12.20 14.15 -31.45
C TRP A 325 -12.59 14.86 -30.15
N PHE A 326 -12.26 14.30 -28.99
CA PHE A 326 -12.58 14.81 -27.65
C PHE A 326 -14.07 15.17 -27.50
N GLY A 327 -14.95 14.34 -28.07
CA GLY A 327 -16.41 14.54 -28.06
C GLY A 327 -16.93 15.64 -29.00
N ASN A 328 -16.11 16.21 -29.88
CA ASN A 328 -16.53 17.25 -30.82
C ASN A 328 -17.04 16.69 -32.17
N LEU A 329 -16.92 15.39 -32.40
CA LEU A 329 -17.32 14.75 -33.66
C LEU A 329 -18.79 15.04 -34.02
N HIS A 330 -19.69 14.98 -33.02
CA HIS A 330 -21.12 15.19 -33.19
C HIS A 330 -21.55 16.67 -33.17
N LYS A 331 -20.62 17.60 -32.88
CA LYS A 331 -20.91 19.03 -32.90
C LYS A 331 -20.80 19.59 -34.32
N PRO A 332 -21.70 20.51 -34.74
CA PRO A 332 -21.54 21.23 -35.99
C PRO A 332 -20.22 22.02 -35.98
N VAL A 333 -19.61 22.20 -37.16
CA VAL A 333 -18.28 22.80 -37.30
C VAL A 333 -18.20 24.17 -36.62
N ASP A 334 -19.24 24.97 -36.74
CA ASP A 334 -19.33 26.32 -36.16
C ASP A 334 -19.39 26.35 -34.62
N ALA A 335 -19.67 25.22 -33.97
CA ALA A 335 -19.74 25.09 -32.51
C ALA A 335 -18.53 24.33 -31.92
N ARG A 336 -17.51 24.04 -32.74
CA ARG A 336 -16.26 23.44 -32.29
C ARG A 336 -15.31 24.56 -31.81
N PRO A 337 -14.53 24.33 -30.75
CA PRO A 337 -13.60 25.32 -30.19
C PRO A 337 -12.43 25.67 -31.12
#